data_AF-A0A953A4L9-F1
#
_entry.id   AF-A0A953A4L9-F1
#
_cell.length_a   1.000
_cell.length_b   1.000
_cell.length_c   1.000
_cell.angle_alpha   90.00
_cell.angle_beta   90.00
_cell.angle_gamma   90.00
#
_symmetry.space_group_name_H-M   'P 1'
#
loop_
_entity.id
_entity.type
_entity.pdbx_description
1 polymer ?
#
loop_
_entity_poly.entity_id
_entity_poly.type
_entity_poly.pdbx_seq_one_letter_code
_entity_poly.pdbx_strand_id
1 'polypeptide(L)'
;MVNESDIFFSPASDDAEEWTHRYLRTVRGCIEKMRAVFLYEVDPHEIGIATLQRFEQELRGIHTQLDTNASLKAALKNVDAIITAIQKAKTGIYLAIDLLGMRQTYENRKRLYGEYINIARALSRALDLL
;
A
#
# COMPACT_ATOMS: atom_id res chain seq x y z
N MET A 1 -20.27 47.48 29.32
CA MET A 1 -18.92 46.97 29.64
C MET A 1 -18.94 45.46 29.43
N VAL A 2 -18.09 45.01 28.51
CA VAL A 2 -17.53 43.67 28.19
C VAL A 2 -18.18 42.41 28.78
N ASN A 3 -18.60 41.48 27.91
CA ASN A 3 -18.02 40.13 27.70
C ASN A 3 -18.79 39.43 26.56
N GLU A 4 -18.16 39.20 25.41
CA GLU A 4 -17.23 38.09 25.10
C GLU A 4 -17.98 36.80 24.76
N SER A 5 -17.75 36.40 23.50
CA SER A 5 -17.76 35.01 23.03
C SER A 5 -19.12 34.34 22.92
N ASP A 6 -19.47 33.88 21.71
CA ASP A 6 -19.43 32.43 21.52
C ASP A 6 -19.34 32.03 20.04
N ILE A 7 -18.11 31.67 19.70
CA ILE A 7 -17.71 30.48 18.97
C ILE A 7 -18.35 30.30 17.58
N PHE A 8 -17.61 30.77 16.58
CA PHE A 8 -17.59 30.16 15.25
C PHE A 8 -17.18 28.68 15.39
N PHE A 9 -18.15 27.76 15.41
CA PHE A 9 -17.86 26.37 15.07
C PHE A 9 -17.73 26.26 13.56
N SER A 10 -16.49 26.25 13.07
CA SER A 10 -16.19 25.91 11.68
C SER A 10 -16.30 24.37 11.52
N PRO A 11 -17.29 23.83 10.79
CA PRO A 11 -17.58 22.38 10.80
C PRO A 11 -16.67 21.53 9.90
N ALA A 12 -15.47 22.00 9.53
CA ALA A 12 -14.77 21.46 8.34
C ALA A 12 -13.40 20.81 8.60
N SER A 13 -12.84 20.90 9.82
CA SER A 13 -11.48 20.41 10.10
C SER A 13 -11.42 19.03 10.78
N ASP A 14 -12.29 18.78 11.77
CA ASP A 14 -12.22 17.55 12.58
C ASP A 14 -12.53 16.29 11.76
N ASP A 15 -13.49 16.38 10.82
CA ASP A 15 -13.86 15.26 9.94
C ASP A 15 -12.73 14.86 8.97
N ALA A 16 -11.94 15.84 8.51
CA ALA A 16 -10.88 15.60 7.53
C ALA A 16 -9.66 14.92 8.16
N GLU A 17 -9.29 15.33 9.38
CA GLU A 17 -8.21 14.71 10.14
C GLU A 17 -8.58 13.30 10.58
N GLU A 18 -9.79 13.10 11.12
CA GLU A 18 -10.26 11.77 11.52
C GLU A 18 -10.35 10.82 10.32
N TRP A 19 -10.90 11.28 9.19
CA TRP A 19 -10.93 10.51 7.95
C TRP A 19 -9.52 10.12 7.49
N THR A 20 -8.58 11.06 7.52
CA THR A 20 -7.19 10.85 7.12
C THR A 20 -6.53 9.77 7.98
N HIS A 21 -6.66 9.85 9.30
CA HIS A 21 -6.13 8.83 10.21
C HIS A 21 -6.77 7.46 10.00
N ARG A 22 -8.09 7.40 9.81
CA ARG A 22 -8.82 6.16 9.54
C ARG A 22 -8.39 5.53 8.22
N TYR A 23 -8.19 6.35 7.19
CA TYR A 23 -7.71 5.93 5.90
C TYR A 23 -6.29 5.36 6.00
N LEU A 24 -5.35 6.08 6.63
CA LEU A 24 -3.97 5.61 6.80
C LEU A 24 -3.89 4.32 7.61
N ARG A 25 -4.70 4.16 8.67
CA ARG A 25 -4.81 2.89 9.42
C ARG A 25 -5.29 1.74 8.52
N THR A 26 -6.26 2.01 7.64
CA THR A 26 -6.78 1.02 6.70
C THR A 26 -5.73 0.63 5.66
N VAL A 27 -5.01 1.62 5.11
CA VAL A 27 -3.89 1.42 4.19
C VAL A 27 -2.80 0.55 4.83
N ARG A 28 -2.40 0.89 6.07
CA ARG A 28 -1.41 0.13 6.82
C ARG A 28 -1.84 -1.33 6.99
N GLY A 29 -3.07 -1.58 7.45
CA GLY A 29 -3.59 -2.93 7.63
C GLY A 29 -3.70 -3.72 6.31
N CYS A 30 -4.04 -3.05 5.21
CA CYS A 30 -4.07 -3.63 3.87
C CYS A 30 -2.66 -4.07 3.42
N ILE A 31 -1.66 -3.18 3.55
CA ILE A 31 -0.27 -3.48 3.17
C ILE A 31 0.34 -4.57 4.09
N GLU A 32 0.03 -4.56 5.39
CA GLU A 32 0.45 -5.61 6.33
C GLU A 32 -0.06 -6.99 5.91
N LYS A 33 -1.35 -7.09 5.56
CA LYS A 33 -1.96 -8.35 5.07
C LYS A 33 -1.31 -8.83 3.78
N MET A 34 -1.12 -7.94 2.80
CA MET A 34 -0.44 -8.31 1.55
C MET A 34 0.97 -8.83 1.81
N ARG A 35 1.75 -8.13 2.64
CA ARG A 35 3.11 -8.52 2.99
C ARG A 35 3.13 -9.90 3.66
N ALA A 36 2.18 -10.18 4.56
CA ALA A 36 2.11 -11.44 5.29
C ALA A 36 1.93 -12.65 4.34
N VAL A 37 1.13 -12.50 3.29
CA VAL A 37 0.96 -13.52 2.24
C VAL A 37 2.29 -13.90 1.58
N PHE A 38 3.18 -12.94 1.34
CA PHE A 38 4.48 -13.22 0.71
C PHE A 38 5.54 -13.76 1.67
N LEU A 39 5.42 -13.51 2.98
CA LEU A 39 6.46 -13.83 3.95
C LEU A 39 6.18 -15.07 4.80
N TYR A 40 4.93 -15.31 5.21
CA TYR A 40 4.64 -16.22 6.32
C TYR A 40 3.36 -17.03 6.17
N GLU A 41 2.34 -16.52 5.48
CA GLU A 41 0.98 -17.07 5.61
C GLU A 41 0.59 -18.10 4.55
N VAL A 42 1.28 -18.15 3.41
CA VAL A 42 0.85 -18.95 2.26
C VAL A 42 2.04 -19.67 1.64
N ASP A 43 1.87 -20.95 1.27
CA ASP A 43 2.86 -21.62 0.42
C ASP A 43 2.97 -20.81 -0.87
N PRO A 44 4.17 -20.37 -1.28
CA PRO A 44 4.37 -19.61 -2.52
C PRO A 44 3.70 -20.22 -3.76
N HIS A 45 3.43 -21.53 -3.79
CA HIS A 45 2.72 -22.21 -4.88
C HIS A 45 1.22 -21.90 -4.93
N GLU A 46 0.62 -21.47 -3.82
CA GLU A 46 -0.80 -21.11 -3.71
C GLU A 46 -1.06 -19.64 -4.07
N ILE A 47 0.00 -18.83 -4.24
CA ILE A 47 -0.12 -17.44 -4.67
C ILE A 47 -0.42 -17.39 -6.17
N GLY A 48 -1.71 -17.46 -6.50
CA GLY A 48 -2.20 -17.40 -7.87
C GLY A 48 -2.24 -15.98 -8.47
N ILE A 49 -2.37 -15.92 -9.80
CA ILE A 49 -2.49 -14.68 -10.58
C ILE A 49 -3.64 -13.79 -10.07
N ALA A 50 -4.79 -14.37 -9.71
CA ALA A 50 -5.94 -13.61 -9.23
C ALA A 50 -5.64 -12.86 -7.91
N THR A 51 -4.90 -13.49 -7.00
CA THR A 51 -4.45 -12.85 -5.75
C THR A 51 -3.52 -11.67 -6.04
N LEU A 52 -2.56 -11.87 -6.95
CA LEU A 52 -1.62 -10.82 -7.36
C LEU A 52 -2.33 -9.65 -8.05
N GLN A 53 -3.28 -9.91 -8.93
CA GLN A 53 -4.06 -8.87 -9.60
C GLN A 53 -4.90 -8.05 -8.61
N ARG A 54 -5.54 -8.71 -7.63
CA ARG A 54 -6.25 -8.01 -6.55
C ARG A 54 -5.31 -7.09 -5.76
N PHE A 55 -4.13 -7.58 -5.40
CA PHE A 55 -3.14 -6.76 -4.68
C PHE A 55 -2.67 -5.57 -5.51
N GLU A 56 -2.43 -5.74 -6.81
CA GLU A 56 -2.09 -4.62 -7.69
C GLU A 56 -3.21 -3.57 -7.72
N GLN A 57 -4.47 -3.99 -7.82
CA GLN A 57 -5.62 -3.09 -7.86
C GLN A 57 -5.75 -2.30 -6.54
N GLU A 58 -5.59 -2.95 -5.39
CA GLU A 58 -5.59 -2.29 -4.09
C GLU A 58 -4.43 -1.28 -3.96
N LEU A 59 -3.21 -1.68 -4.33
CA LEU A 59 -2.04 -0.79 -4.33
C LEU A 59 -2.19 0.38 -5.30
N ARG A 60 -2.85 0.18 -6.44
CA ARG A 60 -3.18 1.24 -7.38
C ARG A 60 -4.14 2.25 -6.75
N GLY A 61 -5.18 1.79 -6.06
CA GLY A 61 -6.11 2.66 -5.35
C GLY A 61 -5.41 3.51 -4.29
N ILE A 62 -4.55 2.89 -3.49
CA ILE A 62 -3.73 3.57 -2.46
C ILE A 62 -2.81 4.61 -3.11
N HIS A 63 -2.10 4.20 -4.17
CA HIS A 63 -1.19 5.08 -4.91
C HIS A 63 -1.90 6.34 -5.39
N THR A 64 -3.04 6.24 -6.08
CA THR A 64 -3.71 7.44 -6.60
C THR A 64 -4.27 8.32 -5.48
N GLN A 65 -4.74 7.75 -4.37
CA GLN A 65 -5.20 8.56 -3.22
C GLN A 65 -4.05 9.33 -2.59
N LEU A 66 -2.90 8.69 -2.36
CA LEU A 66 -1.70 9.36 -1.84
C LEU A 66 -1.18 10.44 -2.80
N ASP A 67 -1.32 10.24 -4.11
CA ASP A 67 -0.87 11.21 -5.09
C ASP A 67 -1.84 12.39 -5.33
N THR A 68 -3.14 12.21 -5.09
CA THR A 68 -4.14 13.23 -5.42
C THR A 68 -4.72 13.97 -4.21
N ASN A 69 -4.68 13.38 -3.02
CA ASN A 69 -5.30 13.94 -1.83
C ASN A 69 -4.32 14.83 -1.03
N ALA A 70 -4.60 16.14 -0.98
CA ALA A 70 -3.76 17.12 -0.30
C ALA A 70 -3.67 16.90 1.22
N SER A 71 -4.75 16.44 1.87
CA SER A 71 -4.76 16.17 3.31
C SER A 71 -3.86 14.98 3.66
N LEU A 72 -3.88 13.93 2.83
CA LEU A 72 -2.95 12.80 2.98
C LEU A 72 -1.50 13.25 2.75
N LYS A 73 -1.27 14.12 1.76
CA LYS A 73 0.06 14.68 1.50
C LYS A 73 0.58 15.53 2.66
N ALA A 74 -0.28 16.30 3.30
CA ALA A 74 0.08 17.13 4.45
C ALA A 74 0.33 16.29 5.71
N ALA A 75 -0.45 15.21 5.91
CA ALA A 75 -0.32 14.34 7.08
C ALA A 75 0.93 13.43 7.04
N LEU A 76 1.41 13.08 5.85
CA LEU A 76 2.54 12.18 5.66
C LEU A 76 3.82 12.95 5.32
N LYS A 77 4.87 12.77 6.12
CA LYS A 77 6.15 13.47 5.91
C LYS A 77 6.92 13.04 4.66
N ASN A 78 6.69 11.82 4.16
CA ASN A 78 7.49 11.19 3.10
C ASN A 78 6.63 10.52 2.01
N VAL A 79 5.61 11.23 1.51
CA VAL A 79 4.64 10.68 0.54
C VAL A 79 5.32 10.12 -0.71
N ASP A 80 6.28 10.85 -1.29
CA ASP A 80 6.96 10.41 -2.52
C ASP A 80 7.73 9.10 -2.33
N ALA A 81 8.31 8.89 -1.15
CA ALA A 81 9.02 7.67 -0.82
C ALA A 81 8.05 6.49 -0.63
N ILE A 82 6.87 6.74 -0.04
CA ILE A 82 5.77 5.75 0.09
C ILE A 82 5.27 5.37 -1.30
N ILE A 83 4.95 6.35 -2.14
CA ILE A 83 4.54 6.18 -3.54
C ILE A 83 5.57 5.35 -4.31
N THR A 84 6.85 5.67 -4.18
CA THR A 84 7.95 4.93 -4.81
C THR A 84 8.00 3.47 -4.34
N ALA A 85 7.81 3.22 -3.04
CA ALA A 85 7.78 1.88 -2.49
C ALA A 85 6.58 1.07 -3.01
N ILE A 86 5.39 1.68 -3.07
CA ILE A 86 4.18 1.08 -3.65
C ILE A 86 4.40 0.77 -5.14
N GLN A 87 5.00 1.67 -5.90
CA GLN A 87 5.26 1.46 -7.31
C GLN A 87 6.24 0.29 -7.54
N LYS A 88 7.28 0.15 -6.70
CA LYS A 88 8.18 -1.01 -6.74
C LYS A 88 7.45 -2.32 -6.45
N ALA A 89 6.54 -2.33 -5.47
CA ALA A 89 5.72 -3.50 -5.17
C ALA A 89 4.84 -3.87 -6.38
N LYS A 90 4.19 -2.89 -7.01
CA LYS A 90 3.39 -3.11 -8.24
C LYS A 90 4.23 -3.69 -9.38
N THR A 91 5.44 -3.17 -9.62
CA THR A 91 6.34 -3.72 -10.63
C THR A 91 6.69 -5.19 -10.34
N GLY A 92 7.04 -5.52 -9.10
CA GLY A 92 7.30 -6.91 -8.70
C GLY A 92 6.08 -7.81 -8.91
N ILE A 93 4.87 -7.32 -8.63
CA ILE A 93 3.62 -8.05 -8.87
C ILE A 93 3.43 -8.37 -10.36
N TYR A 94 3.64 -7.39 -11.26
CA TYR A 94 3.55 -7.64 -12.70
C TYR A 94 4.56 -8.69 -13.17
N LEU A 95 5.82 -8.58 -12.72
CA LEU A 95 6.85 -9.56 -13.05
C LEU A 95 6.50 -10.96 -12.53
N ALA A 96 5.93 -11.06 -11.34
CA ALA A 96 5.47 -12.32 -10.78
C ALA A 96 4.30 -12.94 -11.59
N ILE A 97 3.35 -12.12 -12.05
CA ILE A 97 2.26 -12.56 -12.94
C ILE A 97 2.84 -13.10 -14.25
N ASP A 98 3.77 -12.38 -14.87
CA ASP A 98 4.41 -12.83 -16.11
C ASP A 98 5.14 -14.16 -15.91
N LEU A 99 5.88 -14.32 -14.82
CA LEU A 99 6.59 -15.56 -14.47
C LEU A 99 5.64 -16.73 -14.20
N LEU A 100 4.48 -16.51 -13.60
CA LEU A 100 3.44 -17.53 -13.43
C LEU A 100 2.84 -17.95 -14.77
N GLY A 101 2.73 -17.04 -15.73
CA GLY A 101 2.29 -17.32 -17.10
C GLY A 101 3.30 -18.11 -17.95
N MET A 102 4.56 -18.21 -17.51
CA MET A 102 5.61 -18.95 -18.21
C MET A 102 5.62 -20.44 -17.84
N ARG A 103 6.34 -21.24 -18.64
CA ARG A 103 6.66 -22.63 -18.28
C ARG A 103 7.44 -22.66 -16.96
N GLN A 104 6.97 -23.47 -16.01
CA GLN A 104 7.55 -23.56 -14.67
C GLN A 104 8.82 -24.43 -14.64
N THR A 105 9.93 -23.86 -15.10
CA THR A 105 11.29 -24.40 -14.91
C THR A 105 11.83 -24.04 -13.53
N TYR A 106 12.92 -24.67 -13.11
CA TYR A 106 13.60 -24.32 -11.85
C TYR A 106 13.99 -22.83 -11.81
N GLU A 107 14.60 -22.31 -12.87
CA GLU A 107 15.02 -20.90 -12.94
C GLU A 107 13.84 -19.93 -12.89
N ASN A 108 12.73 -20.24 -13.55
CA ASN A 108 11.54 -19.38 -13.51
C ASN A 108 10.90 -19.37 -12.11
N ARG A 109 10.83 -20.51 -11.42
CA ARG A 109 10.38 -20.57 -10.02
C ARG A 109 11.30 -19.80 -9.08
N LYS A 110 12.63 -19.94 -9.25
CA LYS A 110 13.61 -19.20 -8.46
C LYS A 110 13.45 -17.68 -8.64
N ARG A 111 13.26 -17.22 -9.88
CA ARG A 111 12.97 -15.81 -10.19
C ARG A 111 11.65 -15.37 -9.56
N LEU A 112 10.61 -16.19 -9.64
CA LEU A 112 9.30 -15.89 -9.04
C LEU A 112 9.41 -15.66 -7.53
N TYR A 113 10.13 -16.52 -6.82
CA TYR A 113 10.37 -16.32 -5.37
C TYR A 113 11.23 -15.09 -5.08
N GLY A 114 12.18 -14.78 -5.96
CA GLY A 114 12.91 -13.51 -5.91
C GLY A 114 11.96 -12.32 -5.97
N GLU A 115 10.98 -12.35 -6.88
CA GLU A 115 9.97 -11.28 -6.97
C GLU A 115 9.07 -11.22 -5.75
N TYR A 116 8.61 -12.34 -5.18
CA TYR A 116 7.85 -12.34 -3.93
C TYR A 116 8.59 -11.66 -2.78
N ILE A 117 9.89 -11.93 -2.64
CA ILE A 117 10.74 -11.28 -1.65
C ILE A 117 10.86 -9.77 -1.94
N ASN A 118 11.04 -9.39 -3.20
CA ASN A 118 11.14 -7.99 -3.60
C ASN A 118 9.84 -7.22 -3.31
N ILE A 119 8.68 -7.82 -3.58
CA ILE A 119 7.36 -7.27 -3.25
C ILE A 119 7.26 -7.08 -1.74
N ALA A 120 7.54 -8.11 -0.94
CA ALA A 120 7.45 -8.03 0.52
C ALA A 120 8.36 -6.95 1.12
N ARG A 121 9.59 -6.79 0.58
CA ARG A 121 10.52 -5.72 0.99
C ARG A 121 9.99 -4.33 0.63
N ALA A 122 9.44 -4.18 -0.57
CA ALA A 122 8.84 -2.92 -1.00
C ALA A 122 7.65 -2.53 -0.12
N LEU A 123 6.76 -3.49 0.18
CA LEU A 123 5.63 -3.30 1.09
C LEU A 123 6.10 -2.97 2.53
N SER A 124 7.15 -3.63 3.02
CA SER A 124 7.74 -3.32 4.33
C SER A 124 8.25 -1.88 4.38
N ARG A 125 8.95 -1.44 3.33
CA ARG A 125 9.42 -0.06 3.24
C ARG A 125 8.28 0.95 3.19
N ALA A 126 7.17 0.63 2.53
CA ALA A 126 5.99 1.49 2.55
C ALA A 126 5.41 1.59 3.98
N LEU A 127 5.35 0.49 4.72
CA LEU A 127 4.89 0.46 6.12
C LEU A 127 5.78 1.24 7.07
N ASP A 128 7.11 1.15 6.93
CA ASP A 128 8.05 1.87 7.79
C ASP A 128 7.95 3.40 7.62
N LEU A 129 7.37 3.85 6.51
CA LEU A 129 7.20 5.27 6.17
C LEU A 129 5.78 5.81 6.46
N LEU A 130 4.82 4.91 6.75
CA LEU A 130 3.41 5.22 7.07
C LEU A 130 3.20 5.36 8.58
#